data_AF-A0A6M4JDL5-F1
#
_entry.id   AF-A0A6M4JDL5-F1
#
_cell.length_a   1.000
_cell.length_b   1.000
_cell.length_c   1.000
_cell.angle_alpha   90.00
_cell.angle_beta   90.00
_cell.angle_gamma   90.00
#
_symmetry.space_group_name_H-M   'P 1'
#
loop_
_entity.id
_entity.type
_entity.pdbx_description
1 polymer ?
#
loop_
_entity_poly.entity_id
_entity_poly.type
_entity_poly.pdbx_seq_one_letter_code
_entity_poly.pdbx_strand_id
1 'polypeptide(L)'
;MVINVSINLYKSLKNKFLKENKNYTDNQIIELSNQSIYQTLFYDKYINETYKNCNFIEIQQPFQGVIVNNDFIVFFSMILSNDFRVKGRNTFLSQGFYPAYKVAKKLNLPVKVSLNPYSVMKRIENNLDPKFIPSKKLTNIRTTISEMKLLQIEFSLTLNDIENFFDDNLQSYLNAKKASRNTNKGNNGIWLLKELQTNNVNVYGVDNKKDVGKKDIFDGAKWGDLFLVIKLLETKKEQWNIENLYFIIYQEYKHKSYTKKIKIIQDAGFNVINNLLEQNSIFVDENLDTEDDIIRRQTVFRNNILKEYNFNYECFACNYGLNLQASHIHRFSDIRKEFKNGTLSKKEAQFQAVDGVNGFMLCPNHDKEFENGIIYFDLKTRKFMINKNTQFSSNSINNEIKSSILNNLKQRLSNKILNLLNKKDTQNRFIKYITKHYERINIFPKK
;
A
#
# COMPACT_ATOMS: atom_id res chain seq x y z
N MET A 1 -11.63 -24.20 -36.19
CA MET A 1 -11.01 -23.35 -35.15
C MET A 1 -10.85 -24.14 -33.86
N VAL A 2 -9.72 -24.02 -33.16
CA VAL A 2 -9.50 -24.70 -31.88
C VAL A 2 -9.65 -23.70 -30.73
N ILE A 3 -10.47 -24.05 -29.74
CA ILE A 3 -10.68 -23.25 -28.53
C ILE A 3 -10.27 -24.13 -27.34
N ASN A 4 -9.12 -23.83 -26.76
CA ASN A 4 -8.67 -24.51 -25.56
C ASN A 4 -9.29 -23.86 -24.32
N VAL A 5 -10.19 -24.56 -23.63
CA VAL A 5 -10.96 -24.05 -22.51
C VAL A 5 -10.32 -24.44 -21.20
N SER A 6 -10.03 -23.44 -20.36
CA SER A 6 -9.49 -23.70 -19.02
C SER A 6 -10.47 -24.51 -18.16
N ILE A 7 -9.93 -25.51 -17.45
CA ILE A 7 -10.65 -26.26 -16.41
C ILE A 7 -11.32 -25.36 -15.37
N ASN A 8 -10.71 -24.23 -15.03
CA ASN A 8 -11.25 -23.30 -14.04
C ASN A 8 -12.47 -22.55 -14.57
N LEU A 9 -12.52 -22.27 -15.88
CA LEU A 9 -13.70 -21.68 -16.52
C LEU A 9 -14.85 -22.70 -16.55
N TYR A 10 -14.60 -23.93 -17.00
CA TYR A 10 -15.62 -24.98 -17.00
C TYR A 10 -16.19 -25.23 -15.60
N LYS A 11 -15.33 -25.32 -14.56
CA LYS A 11 -15.79 -25.44 -13.17
C LYS A 11 -16.70 -24.28 -12.76
N SER A 12 -16.35 -23.05 -13.14
CA SER A 12 -17.16 -21.86 -12.83
C SER A 12 -18.52 -21.89 -13.52
N LEU A 13 -18.56 -22.23 -14.81
CA LEU A 13 -19.79 -22.35 -15.61
C LEU A 13 -20.66 -23.51 -15.13
N LYS A 14 -20.08 -24.70 -14.90
CA LYS A 14 -20.76 -25.87 -14.32
C LYS A 14 -21.47 -25.53 -13.02
N ASN A 15 -20.75 -24.91 -12.09
CA ASN A 15 -21.31 -24.49 -10.80
C ASN A 15 -22.47 -23.50 -10.96
N LYS A 16 -22.48 -22.70 -12.02
CA LYS A 16 -23.53 -21.73 -12.28
C LYS A 16 -24.75 -22.38 -12.94
N PHE A 17 -24.58 -23.20 -13.96
CA PHE A 17 -25.67 -23.93 -14.63
C PHE A 17 -26.37 -24.91 -13.68
N LEU A 18 -25.63 -25.64 -12.84
CA LEU A 18 -26.22 -26.53 -11.83
C LEU A 18 -27.06 -25.79 -10.77
N LYS A 19 -26.77 -24.51 -10.52
CA LYS A 19 -27.60 -23.68 -9.63
C LYS A 19 -28.91 -23.25 -10.30
N GLU A 20 -28.97 -23.20 -11.62
CA GLU A 20 -30.21 -22.90 -12.36
C GLU A 20 -31.06 -24.14 -12.50
N ASN A 21 -30.43 -25.27 -12.85
CA ASN A 21 -31.10 -26.55 -12.97
C ASN A 21 -30.18 -27.67 -12.49
N LYS A 22 -30.54 -28.26 -11.35
CA LYS A 22 -29.77 -29.36 -10.73
C LYS A 22 -29.79 -30.65 -11.55
N ASN A 23 -30.71 -30.77 -12.51
CA ASN A 23 -30.91 -31.99 -13.29
C ASN A 23 -30.08 -32.03 -14.58
N TYR A 24 -29.28 -31.00 -14.88
CA TYR A 24 -28.42 -31.06 -16.06
C TYR A 24 -27.36 -32.16 -15.91
N THR A 25 -27.21 -32.96 -16.97
CA THR A 25 -26.11 -33.93 -17.09
C THR A 25 -24.79 -33.22 -17.38
N ASP A 26 -23.67 -33.90 -17.15
CA ASP A 26 -22.35 -33.33 -17.44
C ASP A 26 -22.18 -32.98 -18.93
N ASN A 27 -22.70 -33.80 -19.85
CA ASN A 27 -22.68 -33.52 -21.28
C ASN A 27 -23.50 -32.27 -21.64
N GLN A 28 -24.68 -32.10 -21.03
CA GLN A 28 -25.49 -30.89 -21.23
C GLN A 28 -24.77 -29.64 -20.72
N ILE A 29 -24.08 -29.74 -19.57
CA ILE A 29 -23.32 -28.63 -19.00
C ILE A 29 -22.14 -28.24 -19.88
N ILE A 30 -21.40 -29.22 -20.42
CA ILE A 30 -20.29 -28.96 -21.35
C ILE A 30 -20.81 -28.28 -22.61
N GLU A 31 -21.91 -28.77 -23.19
CA GLU A 31 -22.50 -28.18 -24.38
C GLU A 31 -22.97 -26.73 -24.13
N LEU A 32 -23.71 -26.48 -23.05
CA LEU A 32 -24.12 -25.12 -22.65
C LEU A 32 -22.91 -24.21 -22.39
N SER A 33 -21.84 -24.75 -21.80
CA SER A 33 -20.60 -24.00 -21.58
C SER A 33 -19.94 -23.62 -22.90
N ASN A 34 -19.81 -24.57 -23.84
CA ASN A 34 -19.23 -24.34 -25.16
C ASN A 34 -20.06 -23.33 -25.98
N GLN A 35 -21.39 -23.46 -25.96
CA GLN A 35 -22.29 -22.52 -26.62
C GLN A 35 -22.15 -21.10 -26.03
N SER A 36 -22.12 -20.96 -24.70
CA SER A 36 -21.95 -19.64 -24.07
C SER A 36 -20.60 -19.01 -24.41
N ILE A 37 -19.52 -19.80 -24.39
CA ILE A 37 -18.16 -19.35 -24.78
C ILE A 37 -18.17 -18.91 -26.23
N TYR A 38 -18.69 -19.73 -27.14
CA TYR A 38 -18.81 -19.41 -28.56
C TYR A 38 -19.55 -18.09 -28.79
N GLN A 39 -20.75 -17.95 -28.24
CA GLN A 39 -21.58 -16.76 -28.42
C GLN A 39 -20.86 -15.50 -27.95
N THR A 40 -20.12 -15.60 -26.85
CA THR A 40 -19.33 -14.49 -26.31
C THR A 40 -18.17 -14.11 -27.23
N LEU A 41 -17.37 -15.09 -27.65
CA LEU A 41 -16.25 -14.86 -28.57
C LEU A 41 -16.72 -14.31 -29.92
N PHE A 42 -17.84 -14.81 -30.43
CA PHE A 42 -18.43 -14.40 -31.70
C PHE A 42 -19.01 -12.97 -31.59
N TYR A 43 -19.78 -12.68 -30.54
CA TYR A 43 -20.30 -11.33 -30.28
C TYR A 43 -19.17 -10.31 -30.16
N ASP A 44 -18.12 -10.64 -29.41
CA ASP A 44 -16.95 -9.79 -29.22
C ASP A 44 -16.02 -9.71 -30.45
N LYS A 45 -16.37 -10.40 -31.54
CA LYS A 45 -15.62 -10.46 -32.81
C LYS A 45 -14.19 -10.97 -32.65
N TYR A 46 -13.94 -11.81 -31.64
CA TYR A 46 -12.67 -12.53 -31.53
C TYR A 46 -12.58 -13.70 -32.52
N ILE A 47 -13.72 -14.16 -33.01
CA ILE A 47 -13.85 -15.29 -33.93
C ILE A 47 -14.93 -14.96 -34.96
N ASN A 48 -14.82 -15.51 -36.16
CA ASN A 48 -15.78 -15.37 -37.26
C ASN A 48 -16.34 -16.72 -37.74
N GLU A 49 -15.82 -17.82 -37.18
CA GLU A 49 -16.23 -19.18 -37.52
C GLU A 49 -17.60 -19.52 -36.95
N THR A 50 -18.30 -20.46 -37.59
CA THR A 50 -19.55 -21.00 -37.06
C THR A 50 -19.29 -21.94 -35.87
N TYR A 51 -20.28 -22.12 -35.00
CA TYR A 51 -20.17 -23.02 -33.84
C TYR A 51 -19.73 -24.45 -34.24
N LYS A 52 -20.29 -24.98 -35.34
CA LYS A 52 -19.97 -26.32 -35.86
C LYS A 52 -18.49 -26.46 -36.28
N ASN A 53 -17.84 -25.35 -36.63
CA ASN A 53 -16.43 -25.32 -37.02
C ASN A 53 -15.49 -25.09 -35.83
N CYS A 54 -16.02 -24.99 -34.61
CA CYS A 54 -15.24 -24.77 -33.40
C CYS A 54 -15.05 -26.10 -32.64
N ASN A 55 -13.79 -26.46 -32.39
CA ASN A 55 -13.41 -27.60 -31.57
C ASN A 55 -13.01 -27.13 -30.18
N PHE A 56 -13.79 -27.48 -29.16
CA PHE A 56 -13.55 -27.11 -27.77
C PHE A 56 -12.77 -28.21 -27.06
N ILE A 57 -11.60 -27.86 -26.54
CA ILE A 57 -10.69 -28.81 -25.89
C ILE A 57 -10.45 -28.33 -24.47
N GLU A 58 -10.75 -29.15 -23.46
CA GLU A 58 -10.39 -28.82 -22.08
C GLU A 58 -8.87 -28.85 -21.88
N ILE A 59 -8.34 -27.83 -21.21
CA ILE A 59 -6.92 -27.77 -20.80
C ILE A 59 -6.76 -27.59 -19.28
N GLN A 60 -5.74 -28.24 -18.74
CA GLN A 60 -5.40 -28.20 -17.30
C GLN A 60 -4.61 -26.93 -16.91
N GLN A 61 -5.01 -25.76 -17.44
CA GLN A 61 -4.42 -24.47 -17.08
C GLN A 61 -5.32 -23.74 -16.06
N PRO A 62 -4.79 -23.23 -14.94
CA PRO A 62 -5.62 -22.72 -13.85
C PRO A 62 -5.97 -21.22 -13.97
N PHE A 63 -6.70 -20.81 -15.01
CA PHE A 63 -7.16 -19.41 -15.20
C PHE A 63 -8.65 -19.32 -15.61
N GLN A 64 -9.29 -18.16 -15.56
CA GLN A 64 -10.69 -18.01 -15.98
C GLN A 64 -10.75 -17.54 -17.44
N GLY A 65 -10.61 -18.45 -18.41
CA GLY A 65 -10.55 -18.04 -19.82
C GLY A 65 -10.34 -19.18 -20.81
N VAL A 66 -10.03 -18.78 -22.06
CA VAL A 66 -9.76 -19.67 -23.18
C VAL A 66 -8.50 -19.25 -23.93
N ILE A 67 -7.89 -20.18 -24.67
CA ILE A 67 -6.85 -19.89 -25.67
C ILE A 67 -7.47 -20.17 -27.05
N VAL A 68 -7.47 -19.17 -27.92
CA VAL A 68 -8.06 -19.27 -29.26
C VAL A 68 -6.94 -19.50 -30.27
N ASN A 69 -6.99 -20.64 -30.99
CA ASN A 69 -6.03 -21.05 -32.02
C ASN A 69 -4.55 -21.06 -31.61
N ASN A 70 -4.23 -20.93 -30.31
CA ASN A 70 -2.88 -20.62 -29.82
C ASN A 70 -2.34 -19.26 -30.30
N ASP A 71 -3.22 -18.34 -30.69
CA ASP A 71 -2.86 -16.99 -31.13
C ASP A 71 -2.96 -15.99 -29.97
N PHE A 72 -3.98 -16.13 -29.12
CA PHE A 72 -4.20 -15.24 -27.98
C PHE A 72 -5.00 -15.93 -26.87
N ILE A 73 -4.92 -15.35 -25.67
CA ILE A 73 -5.72 -15.73 -24.51
C ILE A 73 -6.86 -14.74 -24.34
N VAL A 74 -8.08 -15.24 -24.12
CA VAL A 74 -9.20 -14.41 -23.65
C VAL A 74 -9.43 -14.70 -22.17
N PHE A 75 -9.13 -13.71 -21.33
CA PHE A 75 -9.47 -13.70 -19.92
C PHE A 75 -10.90 -13.20 -19.74
N PHE A 76 -11.72 -13.98 -19.05
CA PHE A 76 -13.11 -13.61 -18.77
C PHE A 76 -13.25 -13.03 -17.35
N SER A 77 -14.10 -12.01 -17.24
CA SER A 77 -14.48 -11.42 -15.95
C SER A 77 -15.10 -12.46 -15.01
N MET A 78 -15.24 -12.07 -13.74
CA MET A 78 -16.13 -12.81 -12.83
C MET A 78 -17.58 -12.80 -13.34
N ILE A 79 -18.33 -13.85 -12.97
CA ILE A 79 -19.78 -13.96 -13.23
C ILE A 79 -20.52 -12.85 -12.47
N LEU A 80 -21.35 -12.10 -13.20
CA LEU A 80 -22.23 -11.06 -12.66
C LEU A 80 -23.49 -11.66 -12.00
N SER A 81 -24.15 -10.88 -11.14
CA SER A 81 -25.48 -11.22 -10.63
C SER A 81 -26.55 -11.14 -11.72
N ASN A 82 -27.76 -11.62 -11.42
CA ASN A 82 -28.88 -11.63 -12.37
C ASN A 82 -29.31 -10.20 -12.76
N ASP A 83 -29.13 -9.22 -11.87
CA ASP A 83 -29.31 -7.79 -12.15
C ASP A 83 -28.06 -7.15 -12.80
N PHE A 84 -27.13 -7.97 -13.32
CA PHE A 84 -25.89 -7.56 -13.98
C PHE A 84 -24.96 -6.69 -13.14
N ARG A 85 -25.07 -6.80 -11.82
CA ARG A 85 -24.17 -6.13 -10.88
C ARG A 85 -22.99 -7.04 -10.54
N VAL A 86 -21.88 -6.41 -10.13
CA VAL A 86 -20.73 -7.15 -9.65
C VAL A 86 -21.04 -7.70 -8.26
N LYS A 87 -20.92 -9.02 -8.09
CA LYS A 87 -20.99 -9.66 -6.77
C LYS A 87 -19.67 -9.46 -6.04
N GLY A 88 -19.63 -8.48 -5.14
CA GLY A 88 -18.44 -8.15 -4.35
C GLY A 88 -17.78 -6.85 -4.80
N ARG A 89 -17.03 -6.21 -3.90
CA ARG A 89 -16.64 -4.81 -4.06
C ARG A 89 -15.44 -4.59 -4.99
N ASN A 90 -14.54 -5.58 -5.18
CA ASN A 90 -13.19 -5.34 -5.71
C ASN A 90 -12.56 -6.47 -6.57
N THR A 91 -13.34 -7.39 -7.14
CA THR A 91 -12.77 -8.63 -7.75
C THR A 91 -13.07 -8.83 -9.22
N PHE A 92 -13.77 -7.88 -9.86
CA PHE A 92 -14.37 -8.06 -11.17
C PHE A 92 -13.38 -8.58 -12.25
N LEU A 93 -12.19 -7.95 -12.33
CA LEU A 93 -11.13 -8.32 -13.28
C LEU A 93 -9.80 -8.64 -12.58
N SER A 94 -9.40 -7.82 -11.61
CA SER A 94 -8.06 -7.88 -10.99
C SER A 94 -7.72 -9.26 -10.39
N GLN A 95 -8.65 -9.91 -9.69
CA GLN A 95 -8.40 -11.20 -9.01
C GLN A 95 -8.05 -12.34 -9.98
N GLY A 96 -8.70 -12.38 -11.15
CA GLY A 96 -8.51 -13.45 -12.14
C GLY A 96 -7.40 -13.17 -13.14
N PHE A 97 -6.92 -11.93 -13.21
CA PHE A 97 -5.98 -11.49 -14.24
C PHE A 97 -4.58 -12.10 -14.07
N TYR A 98 -4.02 -12.13 -12.85
CA TYR A 98 -2.67 -12.64 -12.63
C TYR A 98 -2.47 -14.10 -13.12
N PRO A 99 -3.37 -15.06 -12.81
CA PRO A 99 -3.30 -16.40 -13.39
C PRO A 99 -3.30 -16.40 -14.93
N ALA A 100 -4.17 -15.60 -15.57
CA ALA A 100 -4.24 -15.50 -17.02
C ALA A 100 -2.94 -14.93 -17.62
N TYR A 101 -2.44 -13.82 -17.06
CA TYR A 101 -1.17 -13.22 -17.43
C TYR A 101 0.00 -14.21 -17.32
N LYS A 102 0.04 -15.02 -16.26
CA LYS A 102 1.09 -16.03 -16.07
C LYS A 102 1.08 -17.08 -17.18
N VAL A 103 -0.10 -17.57 -17.56
CA VAL A 103 -0.26 -18.53 -18.66
C VAL A 103 0.14 -17.89 -19.99
N ALA A 104 -0.33 -16.68 -20.24
CA ALA A 104 -0.01 -15.90 -21.44
C ALA A 104 1.50 -15.68 -21.61
N LYS A 105 2.18 -15.26 -20.54
CA LYS A 105 3.64 -15.09 -20.53
C LYS A 105 4.38 -16.41 -20.79
N LYS A 106 3.90 -17.53 -20.22
CA LYS A 106 4.51 -18.86 -20.44
C LYS A 106 4.39 -19.30 -21.90
N LEU A 107 3.27 -18.97 -22.56
CA LEU A 107 2.99 -19.35 -23.94
C LEU A 107 3.39 -18.28 -24.96
N ASN A 108 3.90 -17.14 -24.50
CA ASN A 108 4.18 -15.96 -25.31
C ASN A 108 2.98 -15.46 -26.13
N LEU A 109 1.80 -15.40 -25.49
CA LEU A 109 0.56 -14.98 -26.12
C LEU A 109 0.07 -13.63 -25.57
N PRO A 110 -0.56 -12.78 -26.39
CA PRO A 110 -1.26 -11.60 -25.92
C PRO A 110 -2.51 -11.98 -25.11
N VAL A 111 -2.88 -11.12 -24.17
CA VAL A 111 -4.09 -11.27 -23.36
C VAL A 111 -5.14 -10.27 -23.84
N LYS A 112 -6.33 -10.77 -24.13
CA LYS A 112 -7.55 -10.01 -24.35
C LYS A 112 -8.51 -10.23 -23.19
N VAL A 113 -9.42 -9.29 -22.96
CA VAL A 113 -10.38 -9.35 -21.84
C VAL A 113 -11.80 -9.29 -22.36
N SER A 114 -12.69 -10.10 -21.79
CA SER A 114 -14.11 -10.10 -22.09
C SER A 114 -14.98 -10.33 -20.85
N LEU A 115 -16.26 -10.04 -20.95
CA LEU A 115 -17.23 -10.43 -19.95
C LEU A 115 -17.35 -11.95 -19.83
N ASN A 116 -17.75 -12.41 -18.65
CA ASN A 116 -18.00 -13.83 -18.44
C ASN A 116 -19.04 -14.38 -19.44
N PRO A 117 -18.80 -15.54 -20.06
CA PRO A 117 -19.72 -16.09 -21.06
C PRO A 117 -21.14 -16.29 -20.58
N TYR A 118 -21.30 -16.76 -19.34
CA TYR A 118 -22.61 -16.91 -18.74
C TYR A 118 -23.33 -15.56 -18.57
N SER A 119 -22.59 -14.49 -18.24
CA SER A 119 -23.16 -13.15 -18.11
C SER A 119 -23.60 -12.60 -19.47
N VAL A 120 -22.80 -12.74 -20.51
CA VAL A 120 -23.17 -12.33 -21.87
C VAL A 120 -24.42 -13.06 -22.34
N MET A 121 -24.43 -14.39 -22.23
CA MET A 121 -25.57 -15.23 -22.61
C MET A 121 -26.86 -14.80 -21.90
N LYS A 122 -26.81 -14.55 -20.58
CA LYS A 122 -27.98 -14.09 -19.83
C LYS A 122 -28.50 -12.72 -20.27
N ARG A 123 -27.67 -11.83 -20.81
CA ARG A 123 -28.19 -10.56 -21.37
C ARG A 123 -28.92 -10.82 -22.67
N ILE A 124 -28.33 -11.63 -23.54
CA ILE A 124 -28.92 -12.03 -24.82
C ILE A 124 -30.27 -12.73 -24.60
N GLU A 125 -30.34 -13.70 -23.69
CA GLU A 125 -31.59 -14.41 -23.34
C GLU A 125 -32.70 -13.46 -22.84
N ASN A 126 -32.32 -12.38 -22.16
CA ASN A 126 -33.24 -11.38 -21.64
C ASN A 126 -33.47 -10.20 -22.61
N ASN A 127 -33.03 -10.31 -23.87
CA ASN A 127 -33.10 -9.24 -24.88
C ASN A 127 -32.45 -7.91 -24.42
N LEU A 128 -31.36 -8.00 -23.66
CA LEU A 128 -30.57 -6.85 -23.20
C LEU A 128 -29.26 -6.74 -23.99
N ASP A 129 -28.81 -5.51 -24.25
CA ASP A 129 -27.50 -5.24 -24.87
C ASP A 129 -26.39 -5.87 -24.03
N PRO A 130 -25.57 -6.82 -24.55
CA PRO A 130 -24.51 -7.50 -23.81
C PRO A 130 -23.43 -6.60 -23.21
N LYS A 131 -23.32 -5.34 -23.64
CA LYS A 131 -22.34 -4.39 -23.10
C LYS A 131 -22.51 -4.18 -21.60
N PHE A 132 -21.38 -4.19 -20.89
CA PHE A 132 -21.37 -3.89 -19.46
C PHE A 132 -21.22 -2.39 -19.21
N ILE A 133 -22.18 -1.84 -18.47
CA ILE A 133 -22.19 -0.43 -18.09
C ILE A 133 -21.93 -0.33 -16.58
N PRO A 134 -20.71 0.02 -16.14
CA PRO A 134 -20.43 0.20 -14.73
C PRO A 134 -21.16 1.46 -14.22
N SER A 135 -21.93 1.31 -13.14
CA SER A 135 -22.53 2.45 -12.45
C SER A 135 -21.45 3.49 -12.08
N LYS A 136 -21.81 4.79 -12.06
CA LYS A 136 -20.89 5.88 -11.68
C LYS A 136 -20.22 5.68 -10.31
N LYS A 137 -20.81 4.85 -9.43
CA LYS A 137 -20.29 4.54 -8.09
C LYS A 137 -19.20 3.43 -8.09
N LEU A 138 -18.93 2.77 -9.22
CA LEU A 138 -17.97 1.66 -9.32
C LEU A 138 -16.57 2.13 -9.72
N THR A 139 -16.03 3.10 -8.97
CA THR A 139 -14.71 3.71 -9.20
C THR A 139 -13.61 2.67 -9.41
N ASN A 140 -13.56 1.61 -8.59
CA ASN A 140 -12.51 0.58 -8.67
C ASN A 140 -12.49 -0.19 -9.98
N ILE A 141 -13.67 -0.45 -10.58
CA ILE A 141 -13.73 -1.19 -11.84
C ILE A 141 -13.18 -0.32 -12.97
N ARG A 142 -13.57 0.96 -13.00
CA ARG A 142 -13.08 1.91 -14.01
C ARG A 142 -11.58 2.12 -13.86
N THR A 143 -11.08 2.25 -12.62
CA THR A 143 -9.63 2.27 -12.33
C THR A 143 -8.96 1.02 -12.88
N THR A 144 -9.45 -0.18 -12.54
CA THR A 144 -8.86 -1.46 -13.01
C THR A 144 -8.80 -1.55 -14.53
N ILE A 145 -9.87 -1.17 -15.22
CA ILE A 145 -9.92 -1.19 -16.69
C ILE A 145 -8.94 -0.19 -17.28
N SER A 146 -8.86 1.01 -16.72
CA SER A 146 -7.91 2.04 -17.16
C SER A 146 -6.46 1.57 -17.00
N GLU A 147 -6.13 0.93 -15.87
CA GLU A 147 -4.81 0.32 -15.65
C GLU A 147 -4.49 -0.72 -16.72
N MET A 148 -5.45 -1.61 -17.01
CA MET A 148 -5.27 -2.65 -18.02
C MET A 148 -5.13 -2.09 -19.44
N LYS A 149 -5.91 -1.05 -19.79
CA LYS A 149 -5.78 -0.35 -21.08
C LYS A 149 -4.40 0.30 -21.24
N LEU A 150 -3.87 0.93 -20.17
CA LEU A 150 -2.52 1.50 -20.17
C LEU A 150 -1.41 0.44 -20.24
N LEU A 151 -1.70 -0.81 -19.84
CA LEU A 151 -0.87 -1.99 -20.06
C LEU A 151 -1.05 -2.60 -21.46
N GLN A 152 -1.73 -1.91 -22.38
CA GLN A 152 -2.02 -2.35 -23.75
C GLN A 152 -2.80 -3.67 -23.81
N ILE A 153 -3.61 -3.95 -22.78
CA ILE A 153 -4.50 -5.10 -22.78
C ILE A 153 -5.74 -4.76 -23.60
N GLU A 154 -6.02 -5.58 -24.61
CA GLU A 154 -7.19 -5.40 -25.47
C GLU A 154 -8.47 -5.80 -24.74
N PHE A 155 -9.51 -4.96 -24.87
CA PHE A 155 -10.84 -5.23 -24.35
C PHE A 155 -11.82 -5.53 -25.48
N SER A 156 -12.71 -6.47 -25.22
CA SER A 156 -13.77 -6.86 -26.13
C SER A 156 -14.85 -5.79 -26.27
N LEU A 157 -15.73 -5.94 -27.26
CA LEU A 157 -16.91 -5.08 -27.43
C LEU A 157 -17.80 -5.02 -26.18
N THR A 158 -17.92 -6.12 -25.45
CA THR A 158 -18.65 -6.16 -24.17
C THR A 158 -18.08 -5.28 -23.06
N LEU A 159 -16.82 -4.82 -23.17
CA LEU A 159 -16.12 -3.99 -22.17
C LEU A 159 -15.45 -2.72 -22.73
N ASN A 160 -15.35 -2.55 -24.05
CA ASN A 160 -14.49 -1.53 -24.66
C ASN A 160 -14.96 -0.10 -24.38
N ASP A 161 -16.28 0.11 -24.31
CA ASP A 161 -16.94 1.42 -24.15
C ASP A 161 -16.72 2.07 -22.76
N ILE A 162 -15.98 1.40 -21.87
CA ILE A 162 -15.69 1.93 -20.55
C ILE A 162 -14.55 2.95 -20.67
N GLU A 163 -14.90 4.22 -20.55
CA GLU A 163 -13.95 5.34 -20.55
C GLU A 163 -12.87 5.19 -19.48
N ASN A 164 -11.70 5.75 -19.78
CA ASN A 164 -10.62 5.84 -18.83
C ASN A 164 -11.04 6.72 -17.65
N PHE A 165 -10.74 6.25 -16.45
CA PHE A 165 -11.05 6.95 -15.20
C PHE A 165 -9.97 7.97 -14.82
N PHE A 166 -8.79 7.85 -15.40
CA PHE A 166 -7.65 8.75 -15.18
C PHE A 166 -6.83 8.87 -16.46
N ASP A 167 -6.12 9.97 -16.59
CA ASP A 167 -5.22 10.26 -17.71
C ASP A 167 -3.90 9.52 -17.54
N ASP A 168 -3.15 9.32 -18.63
CA ASP A 168 -1.86 8.64 -18.62
C ASP A 168 -0.73 9.49 -17.99
N ASN A 169 -0.87 9.81 -16.70
CA ASN A 169 0.17 10.41 -15.87
C ASN A 169 0.05 9.96 -14.40
N LEU A 170 1.18 10.02 -13.70
CA LEU A 170 1.27 9.57 -12.32
C LEU A 170 0.29 10.28 -11.38
N GLN A 171 0.11 11.60 -11.49
CA GLN A 171 -0.72 12.33 -10.54
C GLN A 171 -2.20 11.96 -10.68
N SER A 172 -2.70 11.86 -11.92
CA SER A 172 -4.06 11.41 -12.22
C SER A 172 -4.30 9.98 -11.72
N TYR A 173 -3.32 9.09 -11.93
CA TYR A 173 -3.36 7.72 -11.42
C TYR A 173 -3.40 7.65 -9.88
N LEU A 174 -2.54 8.39 -9.17
CA LEU A 174 -2.51 8.42 -7.71
C LEU A 174 -3.83 8.96 -7.13
N ASN A 175 -4.38 10.00 -7.75
CA ASN A 175 -5.68 10.56 -7.37
C ASN A 175 -6.81 9.54 -7.56
N ALA A 176 -6.80 8.80 -8.67
CA ALA A 176 -7.78 7.74 -8.93
C ALA A 176 -7.69 6.61 -7.90
N LYS A 177 -6.48 6.15 -7.55
CA LYS A 177 -6.29 5.13 -6.50
C LYS A 177 -6.73 5.64 -5.12
N LYS A 178 -6.45 6.90 -4.78
CA LYS A 178 -6.95 7.55 -3.54
C LYS A 178 -8.48 7.60 -3.52
N ALA A 179 -9.13 7.99 -4.62
CA ALA A 179 -10.59 8.03 -4.73
C ALA A 179 -11.21 6.63 -4.59
N SER A 180 -10.68 5.64 -5.33
CA SER A 180 -11.04 4.23 -5.22
C SER A 180 -11.00 3.72 -3.78
N ARG A 181 -9.93 4.04 -3.04
CA ARG A 181 -9.80 3.67 -1.63
C ARG A 181 -10.82 4.37 -0.74
N ASN A 182 -11.06 5.66 -0.95
CA ASN A 182 -12.00 6.43 -0.14
C ASN A 182 -13.45 5.95 -0.29
N THR A 183 -13.83 5.37 -1.44
CA THR A 183 -15.14 4.70 -1.59
C THR A 183 -15.24 3.39 -0.79
N ASN A 184 -14.11 2.82 -0.37
CA ASN A 184 -13.97 1.51 0.25
C ASN A 184 -13.34 1.61 1.66
N LYS A 185 -13.77 2.56 2.51
CA LYS A 185 -13.15 2.81 3.83
C LYS A 185 -12.99 1.57 4.75
N GLY A 186 -13.77 0.50 4.52
CA GLY A 186 -13.67 -0.76 5.27
C GLY A 186 -12.75 -1.82 4.64
N ASN A 187 -12.15 -1.58 3.48
CA ASN A 187 -11.30 -2.53 2.79
C ASN A 187 -9.88 -1.97 2.69
N ASN A 188 -8.90 -2.72 3.21
CA ASN A 188 -7.50 -2.33 3.19
C ASN A 188 -6.93 -2.47 1.77
N GLY A 189 -7.24 -1.49 0.93
CA GLY A 189 -6.66 -1.35 -0.39
C GLY A 189 -5.18 -1.01 -0.31
N ILE A 190 -4.50 -1.09 -1.45
CA ILE A 190 -3.11 -0.68 -1.62
C ILE A 190 -3.01 0.83 -1.42
N TRP A 191 -1.98 1.28 -0.72
CA TRP A 191 -1.68 2.71 -0.62
C TRP A 191 -0.52 3.05 -1.54
N LEU A 192 -0.68 4.15 -2.27
CA LEU A 192 0.36 4.72 -3.12
C LEU A 192 0.69 6.11 -2.59
N LEU A 193 1.97 6.42 -2.47
CA LEU A 193 2.44 7.75 -2.09
C LEU A 193 3.62 8.14 -2.96
N LYS A 194 3.60 9.37 -3.44
CA LYS A 194 4.70 9.99 -4.16
C LYS A 194 5.53 10.84 -3.21
N GLU A 195 6.85 10.64 -3.19
CA GLU A 195 7.75 11.48 -2.42
C GLU A 195 7.99 12.82 -3.15
N LEU A 196 7.73 13.93 -2.45
CA LEU A 196 7.79 15.27 -3.04
C LEU A 196 9.20 15.69 -3.50
N GLN A 197 10.26 15.12 -2.92
CA GLN A 197 11.64 15.58 -3.16
C GLN A 197 12.41 14.72 -4.16
N THR A 198 12.01 13.46 -4.34
CA THR A 198 12.77 12.42 -5.04
C THR A 198 11.96 11.77 -6.17
N ASN A 199 10.73 12.25 -6.42
CA ASN A 199 9.79 11.66 -7.38
C ASN A 199 9.59 10.14 -7.23
N ASN A 200 9.95 9.58 -6.08
CA ASN A 200 9.83 8.16 -5.77
C ASN A 200 8.36 7.81 -5.56
N VAL A 201 8.00 6.55 -5.85
CA VAL A 201 6.67 6.01 -5.56
C VAL A 201 6.77 4.86 -4.59
N ASN A 202 6.07 5.02 -3.46
CA ASN A 202 5.97 4.06 -2.39
C ASN A 202 4.64 3.32 -2.48
N VAL A 203 4.69 2.00 -2.60
CA VAL A 203 3.55 1.09 -2.59
C VAL A 203 3.52 0.38 -1.25
N TYR A 204 2.42 0.53 -0.52
CA TYR A 204 2.26 -0.05 0.79
C TYR A 204 1.25 -1.20 0.76
N GLY A 205 1.70 -2.37 1.19
CA GLY A 205 0.82 -3.49 1.51
C GLY A 205 0.24 -3.33 2.91
N VAL A 206 -1.05 -2.99 3.01
CA VAL A 206 -1.71 -2.81 4.31
C VAL A 206 -2.55 -4.05 4.66
N ASP A 207 -2.29 -4.63 5.83
CA ASP A 207 -3.11 -5.70 6.42
C ASP A 207 -3.62 -5.31 7.81
N ASN A 208 -4.92 -5.41 8.12
CA ASN A 208 -5.43 -4.81 9.37
C ASN A 208 -4.94 -5.59 10.59
N LYS A 209 -4.43 -4.88 11.60
CA LYS A 209 -4.15 -5.45 12.94
C LYS A 209 -5.35 -6.15 13.61
N LYS A 210 -6.60 -5.91 13.19
CA LYS A 210 -7.77 -6.62 13.75
C LYS A 210 -7.95 -8.03 13.21
N ASP A 211 -7.28 -8.39 12.11
CA ASP A 211 -7.35 -9.68 11.44
C ASP A 211 -5.95 -10.29 11.28
N VAL A 212 -5.08 -10.18 12.30
CA VAL A 212 -3.79 -10.88 12.32
C VAL A 212 -4.06 -12.37 12.09
N GLY A 213 -3.68 -12.85 10.91
CA GLY A 213 -3.88 -14.23 10.48
C GLY A 213 -5.05 -14.52 9.53
N LYS A 214 -5.84 -13.53 9.05
CA LYS A 214 -7.01 -13.82 8.19
C LYS A 214 -7.04 -13.21 6.78
N LYS A 215 -6.36 -12.09 6.46
CA LYS A 215 -6.48 -11.45 5.12
C LYS A 215 -5.22 -10.75 4.61
N ASP A 216 -4.25 -11.54 4.21
CA ASP A 216 -2.96 -11.09 3.67
C ASP A 216 -3.05 -10.32 2.32
N ILE A 217 -2.16 -9.32 2.13
CA ILE A 217 -2.02 -8.52 0.89
C ILE A 217 -1.64 -9.39 -0.31
N PHE A 218 -0.94 -10.49 -0.07
CA PHE A 218 -0.59 -11.45 -1.10
C PHE A 218 -1.64 -12.53 -1.30
N ASP A 219 -2.89 -12.38 -0.84
CA ASP A 219 -3.94 -13.36 -1.11
C ASP A 219 -5.09 -12.81 -1.96
N GLY A 220 -5.68 -13.72 -2.75
CA GLY A 220 -6.89 -13.55 -3.55
C GLY A 220 -6.96 -12.21 -4.29
N ALA A 221 -8.02 -11.46 -3.98
CA ALA A 221 -8.37 -10.19 -4.61
C ALA A 221 -7.29 -9.11 -4.46
N LYS A 222 -6.66 -9.03 -3.28
CA LYS A 222 -5.65 -8.00 -2.98
C LYS A 222 -4.41 -8.20 -3.82
N TRP A 223 -3.97 -9.45 -4.00
CA TRP A 223 -2.86 -9.77 -4.88
C TRP A 223 -3.14 -9.38 -6.34
N GLY A 224 -4.37 -9.61 -6.82
CA GLY A 224 -4.75 -9.24 -8.19
C GLY A 224 -4.63 -7.74 -8.46
N ASP A 225 -5.15 -6.91 -7.55
CA ASP A 225 -5.02 -5.44 -7.61
C ASP A 225 -3.55 -5.00 -7.47
N LEU A 226 -2.81 -5.62 -6.53
CA LEU A 226 -1.40 -5.30 -6.31
C LEU A 226 -0.55 -5.63 -7.53
N PHE A 227 -0.80 -6.77 -8.16
CA PHE A 227 -0.10 -7.18 -9.36
C PHE A 227 -0.30 -6.18 -10.51
N LEU A 228 -1.54 -5.68 -10.71
CA LEU A 228 -1.81 -4.65 -11.72
C LEU A 228 -1.10 -3.34 -11.41
N VAL A 229 -1.12 -2.89 -10.15
CA VAL A 229 -0.38 -1.70 -9.69
C VAL A 229 1.11 -1.83 -10.00
N ILE A 230 1.72 -2.96 -9.63
CA ILE A 230 3.14 -3.24 -9.86
C ILE A 230 3.43 -3.19 -11.36
N LYS A 231 2.64 -3.89 -12.18
CA LYS A 231 2.86 -3.95 -13.63
C LYS A 231 2.71 -2.60 -14.30
N LEU A 232 1.74 -1.80 -13.88
CA LEU A 232 1.54 -0.47 -14.44
C LEU A 232 2.71 0.45 -14.09
N LEU A 233 3.13 0.47 -12.82
CA LEU A 233 4.26 1.29 -12.38
C LEU A 233 5.58 0.86 -13.01
N GLU A 234 5.81 -0.44 -13.19
CA GLU A 234 6.96 -0.97 -13.94
C GLU A 234 6.94 -0.48 -15.39
N THR A 235 5.81 -0.63 -16.08
CA THR A 235 5.65 -0.26 -17.49
C THR A 235 5.76 1.25 -17.72
N LYS A 236 5.23 2.04 -16.79
CA LYS A 236 5.14 3.50 -16.91
C LYS A 236 6.25 4.25 -16.20
N LYS A 237 7.21 3.56 -15.58
CA LYS A 237 8.26 4.16 -14.74
C LYS A 237 8.94 5.35 -15.43
N GLU A 238 9.45 5.13 -16.64
CA GLU A 238 10.16 6.15 -17.43
C GLU A 238 9.21 7.24 -17.91
N GLN A 239 8.08 6.87 -18.52
CA GLN A 239 7.08 7.83 -19.04
C GLN A 239 6.55 8.77 -17.93
N TRP A 240 6.39 8.25 -16.72
CA TRP A 240 5.91 9.02 -15.57
C TRP A 240 7.05 9.66 -14.74
N ASN A 241 8.28 9.60 -15.24
CA ASN A 241 9.50 10.14 -14.63
C ASN A 241 9.82 9.59 -13.24
N ILE A 242 9.34 8.40 -12.87
CA ILE A 242 9.51 7.85 -11.53
C ILE A 242 10.98 7.45 -11.33
N GLU A 243 11.63 8.03 -10.32
CA GLU A 243 13.04 7.75 -10.03
C GLU A 243 13.20 6.34 -9.45
N ASN A 244 12.57 6.08 -8.30
CA ASN A 244 12.60 4.78 -7.64
C ASN A 244 11.20 4.28 -7.25
N LEU A 245 11.07 2.96 -7.26
CA LEU A 245 9.89 2.24 -6.82
C LEU A 245 10.21 1.51 -5.52
N TYR A 246 9.39 1.70 -4.49
CA TYR A 246 9.55 1.00 -3.22
C TYR A 246 8.28 0.22 -2.88
N PHE A 247 8.45 -1.01 -2.41
CA PHE A 247 7.37 -1.79 -1.85
C PHE A 247 7.61 -2.00 -0.36
N ILE A 248 6.75 -1.40 0.46
CA ILE A 248 6.93 -1.33 1.91
C ILE A 248 5.98 -2.30 2.59
N ILE A 249 6.57 -3.20 3.38
CA ILE A 249 5.92 -4.33 4.03
C ILE A 249 5.94 -4.09 5.54
N TYR A 250 4.76 -4.12 6.18
CA TYR A 250 4.59 -3.78 7.60
C TYR A 250 4.63 -4.96 8.57
N GLN A 251 4.69 -6.19 8.09
CA GLN A 251 4.62 -7.39 8.94
C GLN A 251 5.67 -8.43 8.53
N GLU A 252 6.15 -9.18 9.50
CA GLU A 252 6.99 -10.35 9.26
C GLU A 252 6.17 -11.44 8.56
N TYR A 253 6.49 -11.69 7.29
CA TYR A 253 5.84 -12.71 6.50
C TYR A 253 6.68 -13.99 6.46
N LYS A 254 6.28 -15.03 7.22
CA LYS A 254 7.03 -16.30 7.34
C LYS A 254 6.62 -17.39 6.33
N HIS A 255 5.75 -17.11 5.35
CA HIS A 255 5.22 -18.12 4.43
C HIS A 255 5.99 -18.23 3.11
N LYS A 256 6.29 -19.45 2.64
CA LYS A 256 7.04 -19.73 1.39
C LYS A 256 6.39 -19.16 0.12
N SER A 257 5.07 -18.98 0.09
CA SER A 257 4.37 -18.36 -1.06
C SER A 257 4.73 -16.88 -1.23
N TYR A 258 5.14 -16.19 -0.16
CA TYR A 258 5.53 -14.79 -0.20
C TYR A 258 6.83 -14.58 -0.94
N THR A 259 7.82 -15.45 -0.75
CA THR A 259 9.12 -15.35 -1.43
C THR A 259 8.95 -15.27 -2.96
N LYS A 260 8.00 -16.03 -3.54
CA LYS A 260 7.72 -15.97 -4.98
C LYS A 260 7.09 -14.65 -5.42
N LYS A 261 6.17 -14.09 -4.63
CA LYS A 261 5.48 -12.82 -4.94
C LYS A 261 6.36 -11.60 -4.71
N ILE A 262 7.18 -11.64 -3.65
CA ILE A 262 8.25 -10.67 -3.42
C ILE A 262 9.24 -10.67 -4.57
N LYS A 263 9.64 -11.84 -5.05
CA LYS A 263 10.50 -11.92 -6.24
C LYS A 263 9.86 -11.26 -7.46
N ILE A 264 8.56 -11.48 -7.70
CA ILE A 264 7.83 -10.80 -8.79
C ILE A 264 7.86 -9.27 -8.63
N ILE A 265 7.74 -8.77 -7.40
CA ILE A 265 7.83 -7.34 -7.08
C ILE A 265 9.24 -6.81 -7.37
N GLN A 266 10.27 -7.51 -6.91
CA GLN A 266 11.67 -7.14 -7.11
C GLN A 266 12.06 -7.19 -8.59
N ASP A 267 11.65 -8.23 -9.31
CA ASP A 267 11.88 -8.39 -10.75
C ASP A 267 11.21 -7.25 -11.56
N ALA A 268 10.17 -6.61 -11.01
CA ALA A 268 9.53 -5.43 -11.57
C ALA A 268 10.23 -4.10 -11.20
N GLY A 269 11.42 -4.16 -10.60
CA GLY A 269 12.24 -2.98 -10.28
C GLY A 269 11.92 -2.31 -8.94
N PHE A 270 11.17 -2.96 -8.05
CA PHE A 270 10.86 -2.43 -6.72
C PHE A 270 11.94 -2.78 -5.70
N ASN A 271 12.37 -1.77 -4.95
CA ASN A 271 13.10 -1.95 -3.71
C ASN A 271 12.14 -2.39 -2.60
N VAL A 272 12.22 -3.66 -2.21
CA VAL A 272 11.37 -4.21 -1.15
C VAL A 272 11.97 -3.88 0.21
N ILE A 273 11.24 -3.11 1.00
CA ILE A 273 11.62 -2.73 2.36
C ILE A 273 10.75 -3.52 3.34
N ASN A 274 11.38 -4.46 4.05
CA ASN A 274 10.73 -5.19 5.13
C ASN A 274 10.90 -4.41 6.44
N ASN A 275 9.95 -3.54 6.72
CA ASN A 275 9.99 -2.65 7.87
C ASN A 275 8.86 -3.04 8.81
N LEU A 276 9.18 -3.69 9.92
CA LEU A 276 8.27 -3.90 11.06
C LEU A 276 7.92 -2.53 11.69
N LEU A 277 7.17 -1.72 10.96
CA LEU A 277 6.67 -0.43 11.41
C LEU A 277 5.26 -0.66 11.94
N GLU A 278 4.98 -0.13 13.13
CA GLU A 278 3.63 -0.15 13.66
C GLU A 278 2.70 0.62 12.73
N GLN A 279 1.73 -0.10 12.16
CA GLN A 279 0.74 0.37 11.20
C GLN A 279 -0.07 1.59 11.63
N ASN A 280 -0.12 1.93 12.92
CA ASN A 280 -0.92 3.05 13.45
C ASN A 280 -0.49 4.43 12.93
N SER A 281 0.44 4.44 11.97
CA SER A 281 1.25 5.57 11.68
C SER A 281 0.96 6.17 10.27
N ILE A 282 0.65 5.39 9.25
CA ILE A 282 0.42 5.93 7.88
C ILE A 282 -1.03 6.42 7.67
N PHE A 283 -1.93 6.08 8.59
CA PHE A 283 -3.38 6.31 8.46
C PHE A 283 -3.83 7.57 9.19
N VAL A 284 -3.48 8.75 8.68
CA VAL A 284 -4.24 9.96 9.01
C VAL A 284 -4.63 10.65 7.71
N ASP A 285 -5.91 10.50 7.36
CA ASP A 285 -6.63 11.27 6.35
C ASP A 285 -6.20 12.75 6.43
N GLU A 286 -5.95 13.36 5.27
CA GLU A 286 -5.76 14.81 5.13
C GLU A 286 -7.03 15.63 5.44
N ASN A 287 -8.10 15.00 5.96
CA ASN A 287 -9.39 15.64 6.23
C ASN A 287 -9.71 15.72 7.73
N LEU A 288 -8.87 16.41 8.49
CA LEU A 288 -9.26 16.94 9.81
C LEU A 288 -8.75 18.38 9.94
N ASP A 289 -9.29 19.25 9.10
CA ASP A 289 -9.45 20.67 9.44
C ASP A 289 -10.63 20.79 10.41
N THR A 290 -10.38 20.48 11.68
CA THR A 290 -11.11 21.18 12.75
C THR A 290 -10.23 22.37 13.11
N GLU A 291 -10.72 23.58 12.88
CA GLU A 291 -9.91 24.81 12.84
C GLU A 291 -9.12 25.10 14.13
N ASP A 292 -9.44 24.47 15.26
CA ASP A 292 -9.01 24.90 16.60
C ASP A 292 -7.94 24.04 17.30
N ASP A 293 -7.41 22.97 16.70
CA ASP A 293 -6.40 22.15 17.39
C ASP A 293 -5.24 21.69 16.52
N ILE A 294 -4.07 21.58 17.13
CA ILE A 294 -2.91 20.94 16.51
C ILE A 294 -2.95 19.45 16.81
N ILE A 295 -2.71 18.61 15.79
CA ILE A 295 -2.78 17.16 15.91
C ILE A 295 -1.36 16.59 16.07
N ARG A 296 -1.16 15.71 17.05
CA ARG A 296 0.10 14.97 17.26
C ARG A 296 0.26 13.92 16.17
N ARG A 297 0.72 14.33 14.99
CA ARG A 297 1.00 13.45 13.83
C ARG A 297 2.28 12.64 14.07
N GLN A 298 2.24 11.75 15.07
CA GLN A 298 3.39 11.01 15.62
C GLN A 298 4.22 10.29 14.55
N THR A 299 3.58 9.85 13.47
CA THR A 299 4.23 9.17 12.34
C THR A 299 4.99 10.09 11.44
N VAL A 300 4.35 11.19 11.07
CA VAL A 300 4.95 12.18 10.19
C VAL A 300 6.21 12.68 10.88
N PHE A 301 6.08 12.95 12.19
CA PHE A 301 7.19 13.23 13.07
C PHE A 301 8.28 12.13 13.05
N ARG A 302 7.93 10.87 13.33
CA ARG A 302 8.88 9.75 13.29
C ARG A 302 9.63 9.65 11.95
N ASN A 303 8.91 9.72 10.83
CA ASN A 303 9.49 9.63 9.49
C ASN A 303 10.41 10.82 9.20
N ASN A 304 10.02 12.02 9.63
CA ASN A 304 10.85 13.21 9.48
C ASN A 304 12.14 13.10 10.29
N ILE A 305 12.12 12.51 11.51
CA ILE A 305 13.36 12.22 12.28
C ILE A 305 14.27 11.29 11.48
N LEU A 306 13.74 10.16 10.99
CA LEU A 306 14.53 9.18 10.24
C LEU A 306 15.15 9.79 8.97
N LYS A 307 14.38 10.63 8.27
CA LYS A 307 14.82 11.35 7.07
C LYS A 307 15.90 12.38 7.37
N GLU A 308 15.68 13.22 8.39
CA GLU A 308 16.59 14.32 8.73
C GLU A 308 17.97 13.80 9.16
N TYR A 309 18.00 12.70 9.92
CA TYR A 309 19.23 12.14 10.47
C TYR A 309 19.81 10.96 9.65
N ASN A 310 19.19 10.59 8.52
CA ASN A 310 19.56 9.45 7.66
C ASN A 310 19.95 8.21 8.50
N PHE A 311 19.04 7.85 9.40
CA PHE A 311 19.37 7.19 10.66
C PHE A 311 19.12 5.68 10.65
N ASN A 312 20.07 4.91 11.18
CA ASN A 312 20.08 3.44 11.19
C ASN A 312 19.33 2.86 12.40
N TYR A 313 18.02 3.10 12.53
CA TYR A 313 17.12 2.38 13.48
C TYR A 313 17.67 2.03 14.88
N GLU A 314 18.54 2.85 15.47
CA GLU A 314 19.15 2.66 16.80
C GLU A 314 18.67 3.72 17.82
N CYS A 315 18.96 3.56 19.09
CA CYS A 315 18.63 4.59 20.08
C CYS A 315 19.69 5.70 20.02
N PHE A 316 19.29 6.96 20.02
CA PHE A 316 20.23 8.10 20.03
C PHE A 316 21.13 8.13 21.28
N ALA A 317 20.74 7.43 22.35
CA ALA A 317 21.47 7.32 23.60
C ALA A 317 22.20 5.97 23.79
N CYS A 318 21.89 4.93 23.01
CA CYS A 318 22.52 3.61 23.14
C CYS A 318 22.37 2.72 21.88
N ASN A 319 23.08 1.59 21.79
CA ASN A 319 23.01 0.65 20.64
C ASN A 319 21.72 -0.20 20.57
N TYR A 320 20.63 0.20 21.21
CA TYR A 320 19.37 -0.56 21.16
C TYR A 320 18.64 -0.30 19.84
N GLY A 321 18.42 -1.33 19.03
CA GLY A 321 17.88 -1.20 17.66
C GLY A 321 16.41 -1.55 17.45
N LEU A 322 15.67 -1.91 18.50
CA LEU A 322 14.28 -2.40 18.40
C LEU A 322 13.31 -1.43 19.11
N ASN A 323 12.01 -1.45 18.76
CA ASN A 323 10.93 -0.76 19.50
C ASN A 323 11.20 0.71 19.90
N LEU A 324 11.89 1.46 19.05
CA LEU A 324 12.25 2.85 19.32
C LEU A 324 11.01 3.75 19.37
N GLN A 325 11.02 4.70 20.30
CA GLN A 325 10.05 5.77 20.46
C GLN A 325 10.56 7.04 19.77
N ALA A 326 9.64 7.79 19.13
CA ALA A 326 9.96 9.10 18.58
C ALA A 326 9.66 10.15 19.66
N SER A 327 10.69 10.61 20.34
CA SER A 327 10.62 11.50 21.49
C SER A 327 10.82 12.94 21.04
N HIS A 328 9.84 13.82 21.31
CA HIS A 328 9.95 15.25 21.05
C HIS A 328 10.96 15.91 22.00
N ILE A 329 11.85 16.75 21.45
CA ILE A 329 12.78 17.56 22.25
C ILE A 329 11.99 18.71 22.92
N HIS A 330 11.36 19.56 22.11
CA HIS A 330 10.31 20.47 22.53
C HIS A 330 8.97 19.72 22.46
N ARG A 331 8.44 19.33 23.63
CA ARG A 331 7.32 18.41 23.74
C ARG A 331 6.09 18.92 23.01
N PHE A 332 5.33 17.99 22.45
CA PHE A 332 4.05 18.30 21.82
C PHE A 332 3.07 19.03 22.77
N SER A 333 3.04 18.66 24.06
CA SER A 333 2.23 19.35 25.07
C SER A 333 2.58 20.82 25.20
N ASP A 334 3.88 21.13 25.14
CA ASP A 334 4.42 22.47 25.34
C ASP A 334 4.14 23.32 24.08
N ILE A 335 4.36 22.75 22.89
CA ILE A 335 3.96 23.36 21.60
C ILE A 335 2.46 23.67 21.60
N ARG A 336 1.61 22.75 22.07
CA ARG A 336 0.16 22.96 22.14
C ARG A 336 -0.22 24.07 23.10
N LYS A 337 0.48 24.18 24.22
CA LYS A 337 0.29 25.26 25.19
C LYS A 337 0.72 26.62 24.60
N GLU A 338 1.87 26.66 23.93
CA GLU A 338 2.39 27.85 23.24
C GLU A 338 1.52 28.29 22.05
N PHE A 339 0.85 27.36 21.38
CA PHE A 339 -0.16 27.69 20.37
C PHE A 339 -1.40 28.32 21.02
N LYS A 340 -1.95 27.67 22.07
CA LYS A 340 -3.16 28.13 22.76
C LYS A 340 -3.01 29.49 23.44
N ASN A 341 -1.81 29.84 23.89
CA ASN A 341 -1.54 31.14 24.51
C ASN A 341 -1.07 32.23 23.52
N GLY A 342 -1.05 31.94 22.21
CA GLY A 342 -0.67 32.89 21.17
C GLY A 342 0.84 33.12 21.01
N THR A 343 1.70 32.34 21.68
CA THR A 343 3.16 32.44 21.53
C THR A 343 3.64 31.86 20.19
N LEU A 344 2.92 30.89 19.63
CA LEU A 344 3.17 30.31 18.31
C LEU A 344 1.97 30.49 17.39
N SER A 345 2.23 30.81 16.13
CA SER A 345 1.20 30.72 15.09
C SER A 345 0.82 29.26 14.82
N LYS A 346 -0.38 29.03 14.26
CA LYS A 346 -0.84 27.69 13.85
C LYS A 346 0.16 26.98 12.93
N LYS A 347 0.70 27.72 11.96
CA LYS A 347 1.70 27.21 11.00
C LYS A 347 2.99 26.77 11.70
N GLU A 348 3.48 27.56 12.64
CA GLU A 348 4.69 27.21 13.40
C GLU A 348 4.45 26.03 14.33
N ALA A 349 3.32 25.99 15.02
CA ALA A 349 2.98 24.89 15.92
C ALA A 349 2.82 23.57 15.15
N GLN A 350 2.15 23.59 14.00
CA GLN A 350 2.05 22.43 13.10
C GLN A 350 3.42 21.99 12.60
N PHE A 351 4.27 22.94 12.19
CA PHE A 351 5.64 22.63 11.75
C PHE A 351 6.46 21.99 12.87
N GLN A 352 6.52 22.60 14.06
CA GLN A 352 7.30 22.08 15.19
C GLN A 352 6.80 20.72 15.69
N ALA A 353 5.49 20.44 15.58
CA ALA A 353 4.89 19.16 15.99
C ALA A 353 5.38 17.98 15.14
N VAL A 354 5.80 18.25 13.89
CA VAL A 354 6.23 17.21 12.94
C VAL A 354 7.67 17.38 12.46
N ASP A 355 8.37 18.43 12.85
CA ASP A 355 9.76 18.67 12.43
C ASP A 355 10.68 17.54 12.90
N GLY A 356 11.39 16.92 11.96
CA GLY A 356 12.35 15.85 12.26
C GLY A 356 13.50 16.30 13.15
N VAL A 357 13.87 17.58 13.09
CA VAL A 357 14.92 18.16 13.95
C VAL A 357 14.47 18.21 15.41
N ASN A 358 13.16 18.27 15.68
CA ASN A 358 12.59 18.32 17.02
C ASN A 358 12.51 16.93 17.69
N GLY A 359 13.22 15.91 17.20
CA GLY A 359 13.03 14.56 17.69
C GLY A 359 14.29 13.72 17.83
N PHE A 360 14.22 12.79 18.78
CA PHE A 360 15.16 11.69 18.93
C PHE A 360 14.43 10.36 18.75
N MET A 361 15.13 9.36 18.22
CA MET A 361 14.71 7.97 18.32
C MET A 361 15.31 7.36 19.58
N LEU A 362 14.51 7.03 20.59
CA LEU A 362 14.99 6.53 21.87
C LEU A 362 14.41 5.15 22.18
N CYS A 363 15.14 4.30 22.91
CA CYS A 363 14.55 3.08 23.46
C CYS A 363 13.49 3.44 24.53
N PRO A 364 12.57 2.52 24.89
CA PRO A 364 11.51 2.81 25.86
C PRO A 364 12.01 3.36 27.22
N ASN A 365 13.22 2.98 27.64
CA ASN A 365 13.82 3.47 28.89
C ASN A 365 14.33 4.91 28.72
N HIS A 366 15.17 5.17 27.71
CA HIS A 366 15.71 6.51 27.46
C HIS A 366 14.63 7.52 27.08
N ASP A 367 13.55 7.10 26.41
CA ASP A 367 12.37 7.94 26.16
C ASP A 367 11.78 8.46 27.48
N LYS A 368 11.53 7.57 28.45
CA LYS A 368 11.02 7.93 29.78
C LYS A 368 12.01 8.79 30.57
N GLU A 369 13.30 8.45 30.54
CA GLU A 369 14.33 9.20 31.24
C GLU A 369 14.48 10.63 30.68
N PHE A 370 14.45 10.78 29.36
CA PHE A 370 14.53 12.06 28.69
C PHE A 370 13.27 12.89 28.92
N GLU A 371 12.11 12.25 28.82
CA GLU A 371 10.82 12.90 29.11
C GLU A 371 10.86 13.44 30.55
N ASN A 372 11.17 12.61 31.54
CA ASN A 372 11.25 13.02 32.95
C ASN A 372 12.41 13.98 33.27
N GLY A 373 13.25 14.32 32.30
CA GLY A 373 14.38 15.23 32.48
C GLY A 373 15.52 14.65 33.32
N ILE A 374 15.54 13.32 33.49
CA ILE A 374 16.61 12.57 34.18
C ILE A 374 17.88 12.59 33.32
N ILE A 375 17.72 12.48 32.00
CA ILE A 375 18.79 12.69 31.02
C ILE A 375 18.45 13.87 30.12
N TYR A 376 19.48 14.52 29.59
CA TYR A 376 19.36 15.59 28.60
C TYR A 376 20.48 15.48 27.58
N PHE A 377 20.28 16.02 26.39
CA PHE A 377 21.34 16.08 25.39
C PHE A 377 22.18 17.35 25.58
N ASP A 378 23.47 17.22 25.90
CA ASP A 378 24.40 18.33 26.08
C ASP A 378 24.98 18.81 24.74
N LEU A 379 24.74 20.08 24.40
CA LEU A 379 25.20 20.67 23.13
C LEU A 379 26.74 20.76 23.04
N LYS A 380 27.45 20.88 24.17
CA LYS A 380 28.91 21.04 24.18
C LYS A 380 29.62 19.72 23.91
N THR A 381 29.28 18.68 24.68
CA THR A 381 29.87 17.34 24.55
C THR A 381 29.20 16.50 23.47
N ARG A 382 28.02 16.93 22.99
CA ARG A 382 27.18 16.24 21.99
C ARG A 382 26.82 14.82 22.43
N LYS A 383 26.44 14.68 23.71
CA LYS A 383 26.09 13.41 24.36
C LYS A 383 24.87 13.56 25.26
N PHE A 384 24.19 12.46 25.54
CA PHE A 384 23.25 12.42 26.64
C PHE A 384 23.99 12.43 27.98
N MET A 385 23.55 13.30 28.88
CA MET A 385 24.09 13.51 30.21
C MET A 385 22.98 13.39 31.26
N ILE A 386 23.35 12.99 32.48
CA ILE A 386 22.42 12.94 33.61
C ILE A 386 22.19 14.35 34.14
N ASN A 387 20.94 14.73 34.33
CA ASN A 387 20.55 15.96 35.00
C ASN A 387 20.79 15.84 36.51
N LYS A 388 21.71 16.62 37.05
CA LYS A 388 22.03 16.61 38.49
C LYS A 388 21.00 17.35 39.35
N ASN A 389 20.05 18.07 38.73
CA ASN A 389 19.06 18.89 39.43
C ASN A 389 17.73 18.16 39.67
N THR A 390 17.53 16.96 39.13
CA THR A 390 16.29 16.20 39.38
C THR A 390 16.28 15.65 40.80
N GLN A 391 15.17 15.80 41.55
CA GLN A 391 15.00 15.24 42.91
C GLN A 391 15.26 13.72 43.01
N PHE A 392 15.27 13.01 41.89
CA PHE A 392 15.69 11.61 41.78
C PHE A 392 17.18 11.36 42.06
N SER A 393 18.05 12.38 41.99
CA SER A 393 19.49 12.21 42.20
C SER A 393 19.92 12.23 43.67
N SER A 394 19.01 12.54 44.61
CA SER A 394 19.37 12.79 46.00
C SER A 394 18.86 11.78 47.03
N ASN A 395 17.98 10.80 46.75
CA ASN A 395 17.55 9.85 47.80
C ASN A 395 17.03 8.45 47.41
N SER A 396 17.17 7.94 46.17
CA SER A 396 16.56 6.62 45.83
C SER A 396 17.19 5.80 44.72
N ILE A 397 18.37 6.17 44.19
CA ILE A 397 19.02 5.41 43.13
C ILE A 397 20.25 4.72 43.72
N ASN A 398 20.16 3.40 43.90
CA ASN A 398 21.30 2.55 44.28
C ASN A 398 22.51 2.89 43.40
N ASN A 399 23.70 3.01 44.00
CA ASN A 399 24.93 3.35 43.28
C ASN A 399 25.20 2.44 42.05
N GLU A 400 24.66 1.23 42.04
CA GLU A 400 24.66 0.28 40.92
C GLU A 400 23.79 0.69 39.72
N ILE A 401 22.63 1.31 39.93
CA ILE A 401 21.78 1.81 38.83
C ILE A 401 22.44 3.03 38.20
N LYS A 402 23.06 3.89 39.02
CA LYS A 402 23.80 5.07 38.55
C LYS A 402 25.00 4.66 37.69
N SER A 403 25.73 3.61 38.07
CA SER A 403 26.86 3.08 37.28
C SER A 403 26.39 2.37 36.01
N SER A 404 25.26 1.66 36.04
CA SER A 404 24.62 1.05 34.86
C SER A 404 24.16 2.11 33.84
N ILE A 405 23.47 3.16 34.28
CA ILE A 405 23.05 4.29 33.42
C ILE A 405 24.29 5.01 32.84
N LEU A 406 25.31 5.28 33.66
CA LEU A 406 26.57 5.90 33.21
C LEU A 406 27.34 5.04 32.21
N ASN A 407 27.33 3.71 32.35
CA ASN A 407 27.98 2.81 31.41
C ASN A 407 27.17 2.65 30.10
N ASN A 408 25.84 2.75 30.16
CA ASN A 408 24.97 2.69 28.97
C ASN A 408 24.93 4.01 28.16
N LEU A 409 25.11 5.17 28.80
CA LEU A 409 25.10 6.50 28.15
C LEU A 409 26.44 6.92 27.52
N LYS A 410 27.48 6.08 27.56
CA LYS A 410 28.84 6.42 27.08
C LYS A 410 28.97 6.53 25.56
N GLN A 411 27.89 6.42 24.79
CA GLN A 411 27.97 6.44 23.34
C GLN A 411 28.03 7.86 22.79
N ARG A 412 29.01 8.08 21.90
CA ARG A 412 29.06 9.27 21.05
C ARG A 412 27.96 9.12 20.00
N LEU A 413 27.24 10.21 19.69
CA LEU A 413 26.52 10.28 18.42
C LEU A 413 27.49 9.88 17.30
N SER A 414 27.01 9.07 16.35
CA SER A 414 27.84 8.69 15.22
C SER A 414 28.38 9.94 14.50
N ASN A 415 29.62 9.87 13.99
CA ASN A 415 30.23 10.98 13.24
C ASN A 415 29.32 11.46 12.08
N LYS A 416 28.47 10.56 11.56
CA LYS A 416 27.43 10.87 10.56
C LYS A 416 26.38 11.84 11.08
N ILE A 417 25.83 11.64 12.28
CA ILE A 417 24.84 12.54 12.91
C ILE A 417 25.49 13.89 13.25
N LEU A 418 26.73 13.85 13.74
CA LEU A 418 27.51 15.05 14.05
C LEU A 418 27.76 15.94 12.82
N ASN A 419 27.96 15.33 11.66
CA ASN A 419 28.15 16.05 10.38
C ASN A 419 26.84 16.66 9.87
N LEU A 420 25.68 16.03 10.12
CA LEU A 420 24.37 16.56 9.73
C LEU A 420 23.95 17.77 10.58
N LEU A 421 24.26 17.74 11.88
CA LEU A 421 24.09 18.88 12.79
C LEU A 421 25.00 20.08 12.46
N ASN A 422 25.95 19.95 11.53
CA ASN A 422 26.78 21.07 11.08
C ASN A 422 26.17 21.86 9.91
N LYS A 423 24.99 21.46 9.38
CA LYS A 423 24.22 22.32 8.45
C LYS A 423 23.59 23.47 9.25
N LYS A 424 23.92 24.71 8.89
CA LYS A 424 23.56 25.94 9.65
C LYS A 424 22.09 26.00 10.06
N ASP A 425 21.16 25.72 9.16
CA ASP A 425 19.71 25.81 9.45
C ASP A 425 19.19 24.68 10.34
N THR A 426 19.69 23.45 10.15
CA THR A 426 19.38 22.31 11.02
C THR A 426 19.95 22.54 12.42
N GLN A 427 21.16 23.08 12.52
CA GLN A 427 21.81 23.41 13.78
C GLN A 427 21.00 24.44 14.58
N ASN A 428 20.57 25.53 13.94
CA ASN A 428 19.80 26.58 14.59
C ASN A 428 18.46 26.08 15.14
N ARG A 429 17.73 25.27 14.34
CA ARG A 429 16.47 24.65 14.79
C ARG A 429 16.70 23.68 15.94
N PHE A 430 17.73 22.83 15.84
CA PHE A 430 18.06 21.86 16.88
C PHE A 430 18.42 22.54 18.21
N ILE A 431 19.27 23.57 18.17
CA ILE A 431 19.62 24.37 19.34
C ILE A 431 18.36 25.00 19.95
N LYS A 432 17.47 25.57 19.12
CA LYS A 432 16.20 26.14 19.60
C LYS A 432 15.39 25.12 20.41
N TYR A 433 15.22 23.90 19.90
CA TYR A 433 14.46 22.86 20.60
C TYR A 433 15.15 22.39 21.88
N ILE A 434 16.47 22.21 21.84
CA ILE A 434 17.25 21.81 23.02
C ILE A 434 17.19 22.89 24.12
N THR A 435 17.27 24.17 23.76
CA THR A 435 17.12 25.27 24.73
C THR A 435 15.75 25.25 25.40
N LYS A 436 14.66 25.04 24.62
CA LYS A 436 13.31 24.86 25.18
C LYS A 436 13.23 23.69 26.15
N HIS A 437 13.90 22.58 25.82
CA HIS A 437 14.00 21.45 26.74
C HIS A 437 14.76 21.82 28.02
N TYR A 438 15.90 22.52 27.92
CA TYR A 438 16.68 22.96 29.08
C TYR A 438 15.90 23.87 30.03
N GLU A 439 15.13 24.80 29.48
CA GLU A 439 14.22 25.68 30.24
C GLU A 439 13.19 24.85 31.01
N ARG A 440 12.62 23.81 30.38
CA ARG A 440 11.63 22.92 31.01
C ARG A 440 12.22 22.12 32.17
N ILE A 441 13.45 21.61 32.03
CA ILE A 441 14.07 20.73 33.04
C ILE A 441 15.05 21.46 33.98
N ASN A 442 15.04 22.79 33.96
CA ASN A 442 15.81 23.67 34.86
C ASN A 442 17.31 23.32 34.94
N ILE A 443 17.97 23.08 33.79
CA ILE A 443 19.42 22.84 33.77
C ILE A 443 20.20 24.08 34.17
N PHE A 444 19.73 25.25 33.76
CA PHE A 444 20.29 26.53 34.16
C PHE A 444 19.39 27.15 35.22
N PRO A 445 19.89 27.49 36.42
CA PRO A 445 19.12 28.26 37.38
C PRO A 445 18.70 29.58 36.71
N LYS A 446 17.43 29.97 36.86
CA LYS A 446 16.98 31.31 36.47
C LYS A 446 17.86 32.32 37.23
N LYS A 447 18.56 33.16 36.48
CA LYS A 447 19.33 34.28 37.06
C LYS A 447 18.41 35.25 37.77
#